data_AF-A0A8F5C2E3-F1
#
_entry.id   AF-A0A8F5C2E3-F1
#
_cell.length_a   1.000
_cell.length_b   1.000
_cell.length_c   1.000
_cell.angle_alpha   90.00
_cell.angle_beta   90.00
_cell.angle_gamma   90.00
#
_symmetry.space_group_name_H-M   'P 1'
#
loop_
_entity.id
_entity.type
_entity.pdbx_description
1 polymer ?
#
loop_
_entity_poly.entity_id
_entity_poly.type
_entity_poly.pdbx_seq_one_letter_code
_entity_poly.pdbx_strand_id
1 'polypeptide(L)'
;MNLHSHILLALAFGLILFHNDITLAVLVGIGAAIPDLDREYVFTKRKIFAKYQLHRALFHNIFFALAVTYFNFYLGLGIFLHMALDLLTSPTDRGVELFFPLGRLIKNYELDYHGNIRKSKGMMWYLEDPVSIINKTADPGLKEIVKMPWIRIYGPFKNSRLVDWMIFYSSFVFIQLYELNHLVKWWELFLYTVFVKYIFITIGIVLFYFTGELWRRRLQFQNVNNKLKYIIIGVMALGLSLILFQGIELYSPMRPIINFNTLALIILSMLIGLFLAYIHVRLRFKKVTL
;
A
#
# COMPACT_ATOMS: atom_id res chain seq x y z
N MET A 1 2.04 -2.19 -6.45
CA MET A 1 3.25 -2.95 -6.05
C MET A 1 2.88 -4.11 -5.14
N ASN A 2 3.80 -5.03 -4.81
CA ASN A 2 3.50 -6.14 -3.90
C ASN A 2 3.51 -5.69 -2.43
N LEU A 3 2.63 -6.26 -1.60
CA LEU A 3 2.53 -5.92 -0.17
C LEU A 3 3.87 -6.10 0.57
N HIS A 4 4.62 -7.15 0.25
CA HIS A 4 5.93 -7.40 0.86
C HIS A 4 6.95 -6.29 0.57
N SER A 5 6.91 -5.68 -0.62
CA SER A 5 7.76 -4.54 -0.96
C SER A 5 7.42 -3.32 -0.11
N HIS A 6 6.12 -3.06 0.11
CA HIS A 6 5.67 -1.96 0.96
C HIS A 6 6.13 -2.14 2.40
N ILE A 7 5.93 -3.34 2.97
CA ILE A 7 6.31 -3.64 4.35
C ILE A 7 7.83 -3.55 4.53
N LEU A 8 8.62 -4.12 3.61
CA LEU A 8 10.09 -4.08 3.72
C LEU A 8 10.64 -2.67 3.58
N LEU A 9 10.10 -1.86 2.67
CA LEU A 9 10.50 -0.46 2.56
C LEU A 9 10.19 0.31 3.84
N ALA A 10 8.99 0.11 4.37
CA ALA A 10 8.54 0.73 5.61
C ALA A 10 9.41 0.34 6.81
N LEU A 11 9.79 -0.93 6.92
CA LEU A 11 10.75 -1.41 7.91
C LEU A 11 12.12 -0.73 7.75
N ALA A 12 12.67 -0.69 6.53
CA ALA A 12 13.95 -0.06 6.28
C ALA A 12 13.97 1.44 6.66
N PHE A 13 12.93 2.18 6.26
CA PHE A 13 12.76 3.58 6.68
C PHE A 13 12.58 3.73 8.19
N GLY A 14 11.84 2.82 8.82
CA GLY A 14 11.69 2.78 10.27
C GLY A 14 13.04 2.62 10.99
N LEU A 15 13.90 1.72 10.53
CA LEU A 15 15.24 1.54 11.11
C LEU A 15 16.12 2.77 10.92
N ILE A 16 16.09 3.39 9.73
CA ILE A 16 16.85 4.60 9.40
C ILE A 16 16.44 5.77 10.30
N LEU A 17 15.13 6.01 10.40
CA LEU A 17 14.60 7.20 11.07
C LEU A 17 14.60 7.06 12.60
N PHE A 18 14.60 5.83 13.12
CA PHE A 18 14.46 5.56 14.55
C PHE A 18 15.62 4.76 15.14
N HIS A 19 16.82 4.89 14.57
CA HIS A 19 18.07 4.40 15.13
C HIS A 19 18.04 2.91 15.52
N ASN A 20 17.53 2.08 14.62
CA ASN A 20 17.39 0.64 14.84
C ASN A 20 16.44 0.25 15.99
N ASP A 21 15.53 1.12 16.40
CA ASP A 21 14.43 0.71 17.27
C ASP A 21 13.46 -0.18 16.49
N ILE A 22 13.68 -1.49 16.62
CA ILE A 22 12.88 -2.55 16.02
C ILE A 22 11.40 -2.37 16.34
N THR A 23 11.10 -1.89 17.53
CA THR A 23 9.73 -1.65 17.96
C THR A 23 9.05 -0.65 17.04
N LEU A 24 9.69 0.49 16.80
CA LEU A 24 9.16 1.56 15.95
C LEU A 24 9.17 1.16 14.49
N ALA A 25 10.23 0.48 14.02
CA ALA A 25 10.29 -0.01 12.65
C ALA A 25 9.14 -0.98 12.33
N VAL A 26 8.84 -1.91 13.24
CA VAL A 26 7.70 -2.83 13.12
C VAL A 26 6.38 -2.07 12.99
N LEU A 27 6.19 -0.99 13.76
CA LEU A 27 4.99 -0.15 13.64
C LEU A 27 4.88 0.54 12.28
N VAL A 28 5.98 1.08 11.76
CA VAL A 28 5.98 1.65 10.40
C VAL A 28 5.63 0.56 9.38
N GLY A 29 6.17 -0.65 9.54
CA GLY A 29 5.83 -1.82 8.72
C GLY A 29 4.34 -2.20 8.78
N ILE A 30 3.74 -2.22 9.97
CA ILE A 30 2.31 -2.44 10.18
C ILE A 30 1.49 -1.33 9.50
N GLY A 31 1.90 -0.08 9.67
CA GLY A 31 1.32 1.09 9.02
C GLY A 31 1.23 0.90 7.51
N ALA A 32 2.31 0.41 6.89
CA ALA A 32 2.36 0.15 5.46
C ALA A 32 1.51 -1.04 4.99
N ALA A 33 1.00 -1.88 5.90
CA ALA A 33 0.04 -2.93 5.55
C ALA A 33 -1.42 -2.45 5.63
N ILE A 34 -1.71 -1.32 6.29
CA ILE A 34 -3.09 -0.84 6.49
C ILE A 34 -3.79 -0.42 5.18
N PRO A 35 -3.15 0.31 4.24
CA PRO A 35 -3.86 0.79 3.07
C PRO A 35 -4.45 -0.33 2.21
N ASP A 36 -3.69 -1.41 2.05
CA ASP A 36 -4.09 -2.59 1.27
C ASP A 36 -5.29 -3.36 1.88
N LEU A 37 -5.68 -3.06 3.13
CA LEU A 37 -6.92 -3.56 3.74
C LEU A 37 -8.18 -3.08 2.99
N ASP A 38 -8.09 -2.00 2.19
CA ASP A 38 -9.22 -1.48 1.41
C ASP A 38 -9.61 -2.37 0.20
N ARG A 39 -8.81 -3.41 -0.08
CA ARG A 39 -9.14 -4.45 -1.07
C ARG A 39 -10.27 -5.36 -0.64
N GLU A 40 -10.54 -5.44 0.66
CA GLU A 40 -11.41 -6.47 1.19
C GLU A 40 -12.87 -6.01 1.08
N TYR A 41 -13.52 -6.48 0.02
CA TYR A 41 -14.85 -6.11 -0.48
C TYR A 41 -16.03 -6.49 0.45
N VAL A 42 -15.84 -6.34 1.75
CA VAL A 42 -16.68 -6.95 2.78
C VAL A 42 -17.76 -5.97 3.23
N PHE A 43 -17.40 -4.69 3.37
CA PHE A 43 -18.30 -3.64 3.88
C PHE A 43 -19.23 -3.03 2.83
N THR A 44 -19.08 -3.39 1.54
CA THR A 44 -19.91 -2.83 0.45
C THR A 44 -20.35 -3.89 -0.55
N LYS A 45 -21.54 -3.70 -1.15
CA LYS A 45 -22.02 -4.58 -2.22
C LYS A 45 -21.12 -4.43 -3.45
N ARG A 46 -20.73 -5.54 -4.10
CA ARG A 46 -19.89 -5.55 -5.33
C ARG A 46 -20.36 -4.54 -6.38
N LYS A 47 -21.66 -4.42 -6.62
CA LYS A 47 -22.20 -3.46 -7.61
C LYS A 47 -21.91 -2.01 -7.21
N ILE A 48 -21.98 -1.69 -5.92
CA ILE A 48 -21.65 -0.35 -5.40
C ILE A 48 -20.15 -0.14 -5.52
N PHE A 49 -19.33 -1.08 -5.06
CA PHE A 49 -17.88 -0.95 -5.13
C PHE A 49 -17.35 -0.87 -6.56
N ALA A 50 -17.86 -1.67 -7.50
CA ALA A 50 -17.48 -1.60 -8.92
C ALA A 50 -18.01 -0.32 -9.60
N LYS A 51 -19.17 0.18 -9.18
CA LYS A 51 -19.73 1.45 -9.69
C LYS A 51 -18.96 2.66 -9.18
N TYR A 52 -18.57 2.64 -7.90
CA TYR A 52 -17.89 3.75 -7.24
C TYR A 52 -16.37 3.57 -7.14
N GLN A 53 -15.81 2.45 -7.62
CA GLN A 53 -14.37 2.18 -7.65
C GLN A 53 -13.65 2.64 -6.38
N LEU A 54 -14.00 2.07 -5.22
CA LEU A 54 -13.50 2.53 -3.92
C LEU A 54 -12.12 1.94 -3.54
N HIS A 55 -11.60 1.00 -4.35
CA HIS A 55 -10.26 0.44 -4.15
C HIS A 55 -9.21 1.54 -4.36
N ARG A 56 -8.26 1.67 -3.43
CA ARG A 56 -7.24 2.73 -3.44
C ARG A 56 -7.80 4.16 -3.33
N ALA A 57 -8.99 4.28 -2.74
CA ALA A 57 -9.61 5.56 -2.43
C ALA A 57 -9.92 5.72 -0.93
N LEU A 58 -10.26 4.63 -0.22
CA LEU A 58 -10.68 4.71 1.19
C LEU A 58 -9.51 4.79 2.17
N PHE A 59 -8.51 3.91 2.05
CA PHE A 59 -7.34 3.93 2.94
C PHE A 59 -6.09 4.50 2.27
N HIS A 60 -6.16 4.75 0.96
CA HIS A 60 -5.10 5.39 0.18
C HIS A 60 -5.43 6.86 -0.10
N ASN A 61 -5.93 7.60 0.89
CA ASN A 61 -6.14 9.04 0.77
C ASN A 61 -5.46 9.79 1.92
N ILE A 62 -5.14 11.06 1.66
CA ILE A 62 -4.39 11.91 2.58
C ILE A 62 -5.15 12.14 3.87
N PHE A 63 -6.48 12.24 3.84
CA PHE A 63 -7.28 12.45 5.07
C PHE A 63 -7.18 11.26 6.01
N PHE A 64 -7.25 10.04 5.49
CA PHE A 64 -7.05 8.83 6.26
C PHE A 64 -5.62 8.74 6.81
N ALA A 65 -4.61 8.97 5.96
CA ALA A 65 -3.21 8.98 6.40
C ALA A 65 -2.95 9.99 7.51
N LEU A 66 -3.50 11.21 7.40
CA LEU A 66 -3.39 12.25 8.43
C LEU A 66 -4.13 11.89 9.71
N ALA A 67 -5.34 11.33 9.62
CA ALA A 67 -6.10 10.88 10.78
C ALA A 67 -5.35 9.80 11.56
N VAL A 68 -4.78 8.82 10.85
CA VAL A 68 -3.94 7.78 11.47
C VAL A 68 -2.65 8.39 12.01
N THR A 69 -2.02 9.35 11.32
CA THR A 69 -0.82 10.03 11.82
C THR A 69 -1.08 10.78 13.12
N TYR A 70 -2.23 11.44 13.24
CA TYR A 70 -2.64 12.11 14.47
C TYR A 70 -2.87 11.13 15.62
N PHE A 71 -3.42 9.95 15.31
CA PHE A 71 -3.60 8.87 16.27
C PHE A 71 -2.27 8.19 16.67
N ASN A 72 -1.44 7.85 15.68
CA ASN A 72 -0.15 7.22 15.83
C ASN A 72 0.75 7.60 14.62
N PHE A 73 1.78 8.39 14.91
CA PHE A 73 2.68 8.90 13.89
C PHE A 73 3.37 7.78 13.07
N TYR A 74 3.80 6.69 13.73
CA TYR A 74 4.55 5.61 13.09
C TYR A 74 3.68 4.81 12.11
N LEU A 75 2.44 4.52 12.51
CA LEU A 75 1.45 3.91 11.63
C LEU A 75 1.15 4.82 10.42
N GLY A 76 0.96 6.12 10.68
CA GLY A 76 0.75 7.13 9.65
C GLY A 76 1.91 7.23 8.67
N LEU A 77 3.15 7.22 9.15
CA LEU A 77 4.36 7.18 8.31
C LEU A 77 4.36 5.95 7.41
N GLY A 78 4.02 4.78 7.94
CA GLY A 78 3.87 3.55 7.16
C GLY A 78 2.85 3.69 6.04
N ILE A 79 1.68 4.28 6.33
CA ILE A 79 0.63 4.56 5.34
C ILE A 79 1.15 5.52 4.26
N PHE A 80 1.84 6.60 4.64
CA PHE A 80 2.41 7.54 3.68
C PHE A 80 3.46 6.89 2.78
N LEU A 81 4.34 6.05 3.33
CA LEU A 81 5.32 5.29 2.55
C LEU A 81 4.64 4.32 1.59
N HIS A 82 3.57 3.65 2.04
CA HIS A 82 2.77 2.78 1.17
C HIS A 82 2.16 3.56 0.01
N MET A 83 1.47 4.67 0.32
CA MET A 83 0.85 5.53 -0.70
C MET A 83 1.89 6.10 -1.67
N ALA A 84 3.07 6.51 -1.18
CA ALA A 84 4.16 7.02 -2.01
C ALA A 84 4.63 5.96 -3.02
N LEU A 85 4.72 4.69 -2.61
CA LEU A 85 5.04 3.60 -3.52
C LEU A 85 3.94 3.35 -4.55
N ASP A 86 2.68 3.32 -4.13
CA ASP A 86 1.58 3.11 -5.06
C ASP A 86 1.40 4.29 -6.03
N LEU A 87 1.81 5.51 -5.66
CA LEU A 87 1.91 6.66 -6.57
C LEU A 87 2.97 6.47 -7.66
N LEU A 88 3.91 5.54 -7.53
CA LEU A 88 4.86 5.19 -8.58
C LEU A 88 4.28 4.23 -9.62
N THR A 89 3.09 3.68 -9.37
CA THR A 89 2.45 2.68 -10.25
C THR A 89 1.64 3.32 -11.37
N SER A 90 1.72 2.72 -12.56
CA SER A 90 1.01 3.20 -13.75
C SER A 90 -0.50 2.94 -13.73
N PRO A 91 -1.25 3.44 -14.74
CA PRO A 91 -2.68 3.15 -14.90
C PRO A 91 -3.08 1.68 -14.89
N THR A 92 -2.17 0.76 -15.21
CA THR A 92 -2.48 -0.68 -15.21
C THR A 92 -2.85 -1.19 -13.81
N ASP A 93 -2.26 -0.58 -12.77
CA ASP A 93 -2.38 -1.04 -11.39
C ASP A 93 -3.48 -0.27 -10.64
N ARG A 94 -4.19 0.63 -11.34
CA ARG A 94 -5.04 1.69 -10.81
C ARG A 94 -4.29 2.55 -9.80
N GLY A 95 -3.97 3.77 -10.22
CA GLY A 95 -3.34 4.80 -9.39
C GLY A 95 -4.15 5.16 -8.15
N VAL A 96 -3.71 6.19 -7.44
CA VAL A 96 -4.25 6.53 -6.11
C VAL A 96 -5.17 7.74 -6.18
N GLU A 97 -6.32 7.68 -5.49
CA GLU A 97 -7.23 8.83 -5.32
C GLU A 97 -6.90 9.60 -4.03
N LEU A 98 -5.79 10.36 -4.03
CA LEU A 98 -5.24 11.01 -2.82
C LEU A 98 -6.23 11.90 -2.06
N PHE A 99 -7.16 12.54 -2.77
CA PHE A 99 -8.12 13.50 -2.20
C PHE A 99 -9.56 12.97 -2.23
N PHE A 100 -9.77 11.65 -2.23
CA PHE A 100 -11.11 11.10 -2.07
C PHE A 100 -11.75 11.60 -0.76
N PRO A 101 -13.05 12.00 -0.75
CA PRO A 101 -13.99 12.06 -1.88
C PRO A 101 -14.01 13.41 -2.64
N LEU A 102 -13.23 14.42 -2.22
CA LEU A 102 -13.24 15.77 -2.81
C LEU A 102 -12.94 15.76 -4.31
N GLY A 103 -11.99 14.93 -4.76
CA GLY A 103 -11.67 14.82 -6.19
C GLY A 103 -12.84 14.38 -7.08
N ARG A 104 -13.88 13.75 -6.48
CA ARG A 104 -15.08 13.31 -7.20
C ARG A 104 -16.16 14.38 -7.33
N LEU A 105 -15.96 15.56 -6.73
CA LEU A 105 -16.83 16.71 -6.92
C LEU A 105 -16.68 17.31 -8.33
N ILE A 106 -15.51 17.16 -8.93
CA ILE A 106 -15.21 17.58 -10.30
C ILE A 106 -15.74 16.51 -11.27
N LYS A 107 -16.59 16.94 -12.20
CA LYS A 107 -17.35 16.04 -13.10
C LYS A 107 -16.95 16.13 -14.57
N ASN A 108 -15.98 16.98 -14.91
CA ASN A 108 -15.53 17.20 -16.28
C ASN A 108 -14.01 17.30 -16.36
N TYR A 109 -13.48 17.18 -17.57
CA TYR A 109 -12.08 17.38 -17.90
C TYR A 109 -11.95 18.30 -19.13
N GLU A 110 -10.83 19.01 -19.22
CA GLU A 110 -10.50 19.92 -20.31
C GLU A 110 -9.87 19.18 -21.49
N LEU A 111 -8.83 18.38 -21.26
CA LEU A 111 -8.16 17.59 -22.29
C LEU A 111 -8.54 16.12 -22.17
N ASP A 112 -8.96 15.51 -23.26
CA ASP A 112 -9.17 14.06 -23.32
C ASP A 112 -7.88 13.32 -23.72
N TYR A 113 -7.84 11.99 -23.49
CA TYR A 113 -6.67 11.18 -23.84
C TYR A 113 -6.41 11.04 -25.36
N HIS A 114 -7.30 11.58 -26.19
CA HIS A 114 -7.17 11.67 -27.64
C HIS A 114 -6.71 13.06 -28.11
N GLY A 115 -6.48 14.00 -27.17
CA GLY A 115 -6.04 15.36 -27.45
C GLY A 115 -7.18 16.34 -27.77
N ASN A 116 -8.44 15.97 -27.59
CA ASN A 116 -9.57 16.88 -27.79
C ASN A 116 -9.74 17.79 -26.57
N ILE A 117 -10.01 19.06 -26.84
CA ILE A 117 -10.28 20.08 -25.82
C ILE A 117 -11.80 20.23 -25.62
N ARG A 118 -12.25 20.16 -24.37
CA ARG A 118 -13.64 20.39 -23.95
C ARG A 118 -13.73 21.66 -23.11
N LYS A 119 -14.78 22.45 -23.32
CA LYS A 119 -15.05 23.67 -22.56
C LYS A 119 -16.32 23.49 -21.73
N SER A 120 -16.25 23.81 -20.44
CA SER A 120 -17.38 23.79 -19.51
C SER A 120 -17.30 24.99 -18.55
N LYS A 121 -18.45 25.49 -18.09
CA LYS A 121 -18.54 26.65 -17.17
C LYS A 121 -18.22 26.35 -15.70
N GLY A 122 -17.65 25.18 -15.39
CA GLY A 122 -17.39 24.72 -14.02
C GLY A 122 -15.97 24.21 -13.85
N MET A 123 -15.59 23.86 -12.62
CA MET A 123 -14.30 23.22 -12.36
C MET A 123 -14.15 21.95 -13.21
N MET A 124 -13.03 21.87 -13.91
CA MET A 124 -12.66 20.74 -14.73
C MET A 124 -11.30 20.25 -14.29
N TRP A 125 -11.10 18.95 -14.42
CA TRP A 125 -9.79 18.38 -14.42
C TRP A 125 -9.03 18.78 -15.68
N TYR A 126 -7.71 18.93 -15.58
CA TYR A 126 -6.92 19.26 -16.76
C TYR A 126 -6.94 18.13 -17.80
N LEU A 127 -6.83 16.88 -17.35
CA LEU A 127 -6.71 15.69 -18.21
C LEU A 127 -7.78 14.63 -17.87
N GLU A 128 -8.36 13.94 -18.85
CA GLU A 128 -9.21 12.76 -18.62
C GLU A 128 -8.41 11.66 -17.92
N ASP A 129 -9.07 10.69 -17.29
CA ASP A 129 -8.44 9.45 -16.83
C ASP A 129 -8.13 8.52 -18.03
N PRO A 130 -7.04 7.72 -18.04
CA PRO A 130 -6.70 6.82 -19.16
C PRO A 130 -7.57 5.57 -19.22
N VAL A 131 -8.90 5.75 -19.22
CA VAL A 131 -9.90 4.67 -19.12
C VAL A 131 -9.68 3.58 -20.17
N SER A 132 -9.27 3.96 -21.38
CA SER A 132 -8.99 3.02 -22.48
C SER A 132 -7.82 2.08 -22.18
N ILE A 133 -6.79 2.56 -21.49
CA ILE A 133 -5.64 1.77 -21.05
C ILE A 133 -6.08 0.89 -19.87
N ILE A 134 -6.72 1.49 -18.86
CA ILE A 134 -7.20 0.79 -17.66
C ILE A 134 -8.10 -0.40 -18.05
N ASN A 135 -9.09 -0.21 -18.92
CA ASN A 135 -10.00 -1.27 -19.32
C ASN A 135 -9.33 -2.41 -20.11
N LYS A 136 -8.21 -2.13 -20.78
CA LYS A 136 -7.42 -3.15 -21.48
C LYS A 136 -6.52 -3.93 -20.54
N THR A 137 -5.90 -3.26 -19.56
CA THR A 137 -4.78 -3.83 -18.79
C THR A 137 -5.11 -4.20 -17.34
N ALA A 138 -6.12 -3.57 -16.73
CA ALA A 138 -6.46 -3.82 -15.34
C ALA A 138 -7.20 -5.15 -15.15
N ASP A 139 -7.11 -5.69 -13.94
CA ASP A 139 -7.81 -6.92 -13.55
C ASP A 139 -9.32 -6.81 -13.79
N PRO A 140 -10.03 -7.92 -14.09
CA PRO A 140 -11.47 -7.88 -14.41
C PRO A 140 -12.35 -7.19 -13.35
N GLY A 141 -11.99 -7.29 -12.06
CA GLY A 141 -12.69 -6.61 -10.96
C GLY A 141 -12.42 -5.11 -10.86
N LEU A 142 -11.38 -4.64 -11.55
CA LEU A 142 -10.87 -3.28 -11.59
C LEU A 142 -11.07 -2.68 -12.99
N LYS A 143 -12.11 -3.08 -13.75
CA LYS A 143 -12.47 -2.42 -15.01
C LYS A 143 -13.61 -1.44 -14.79
N GLU A 144 -13.56 -0.31 -15.49
CA GLU A 144 -14.59 0.73 -15.43
C GLU A 144 -15.72 0.39 -16.39
N ILE A 145 -16.94 0.30 -15.83
CA ILE A 145 -18.16 -0.04 -16.56
C ILE A 145 -18.61 1.13 -17.45
N VAL A 146 -18.33 2.36 -17.01
CA VAL A 146 -18.68 3.61 -17.70
C VAL A 146 -17.53 4.60 -17.50
N LYS A 147 -17.31 5.52 -18.45
CA LYS A 147 -16.38 6.62 -18.27
C LYS A 147 -16.76 7.43 -17.03
N MET A 148 -15.85 7.55 -16.08
CA MET A 148 -16.05 8.32 -14.87
C MET A 148 -15.13 9.54 -14.90
N PRO A 149 -15.61 10.72 -14.45
CA PRO A 149 -14.86 11.96 -14.59
C PRO A 149 -13.86 12.24 -13.46
N TRP A 150 -13.69 11.32 -12.50
CA TRP A 150 -12.75 11.52 -11.40
C TRP A 150 -11.35 11.00 -11.76
N ILE A 151 -10.32 11.73 -11.33
CA ILE A 151 -8.91 11.43 -11.62
C ILE A 151 -8.28 10.55 -10.54
N ARG A 152 -7.40 9.64 -10.98
CA ARG A 152 -6.37 9.06 -10.11
C ARG A 152 -5.00 9.58 -10.50
N ILE A 153 -4.09 9.61 -9.53
CA ILE A 153 -2.70 9.97 -9.80
C ILE A 153 -1.94 8.71 -10.17
N TYR A 154 -1.21 8.78 -11.28
CA TYR A 154 -0.43 7.68 -11.82
C TYR A 154 1.06 8.03 -11.82
N GLY A 155 1.86 7.03 -11.53
CA GLY A 155 3.31 7.12 -11.61
C GLY A 155 3.86 6.74 -12.98
N PRO A 156 5.19 6.91 -13.16
CA PRO A 156 5.86 6.72 -14.43
C PRO A 156 6.08 5.24 -14.82
N PHE A 157 6.00 4.30 -13.88
CA PHE A 157 6.42 2.91 -14.12
C PHE A 157 5.27 1.98 -14.50
N LYS A 158 5.34 1.42 -15.71
CA LYS A 158 4.27 0.58 -16.28
C LYS A 158 4.37 -0.86 -15.81
N ASN A 159 3.47 -1.27 -14.90
CA ASN A 159 3.47 -2.60 -14.27
C ASN A 159 4.87 -2.88 -13.69
N SER A 160 5.15 -2.23 -12.56
CA SER A 160 6.47 -1.88 -12.03
C SER A 160 7.35 -3.07 -11.61
N ARG A 161 7.29 -4.24 -12.25
CA ARG A 161 7.98 -5.48 -11.87
C ARG A 161 9.44 -5.24 -11.49
N LEU A 162 10.22 -4.58 -12.35
CA LEU A 162 11.63 -4.32 -12.04
C LEU A 162 11.80 -3.39 -10.84
N VAL A 163 11.04 -2.30 -10.79
CA VAL A 163 11.09 -1.31 -9.71
C VAL A 163 10.59 -1.89 -8.38
N ASP A 164 9.55 -2.72 -8.41
CA ASP A 164 8.97 -3.43 -7.28
C ASP A 164 9.98 -4.44 -6.70
N TRP A 165 10.58 -5.26 -7.55
CA TRP A 165 11.65 -6.16 -7.12
C TRP A 165 12.91 -5.41 -6.68
N MET A 166 13.25 -4.29 -7.31
CA MET A 166 14.37 -3.45 -6.91
C MET A 166 14.14 -2.92 -5.50
N ILE A 167 12.99 -2.32 -5.24
CA ILE A 167 12.63 -1.80 -3.91
C ILE A 167 12.64 -2.93 -2.88
N PHE A 168 12.03 -4.07 -3.19
CA PHE A 168 12.04 -5.25 -2.33
C PHE A 168 13.48 -5.68 -1.97
N TYR A 169 14.33 -5.92 -2.97
CA TYR A 169 15.69 -6.40 -2.74
C TYR A 169 16.57 -5.36 -2.08
N SER A 170 16.45 -4.09 -2.46
CA SER A 170 17.22 -2.99 -1.85
C SER A 170 16.87 -2.82 -0.39
N SER A 171 15.59 -2.83 -0.02
CA SER A 171 15.17 -2.75 1.39
C SER A 171 15.63 -3.98 2.18
N PHE A 172 15.53 -5.17 1.61
CA PHE A 172 16.00 -6.40 2.26
C PHE A 172 17.52 -6.38 2.51
N VAL A 173 18.31 -6.10 1.47
CA VAL A 173 19.77 -6.00 1.55
C VAL A 173 20.19 -4.91 2.52
N PHE A 174 19.52 -3.76 2.49
CA PHE A 174 19.77 -2.67 3.44
C PHE A 174 19.63 -3.14 4.88
N ILE A 175 18.52 -3.81 5.24
CA ILE A 175 18.31 -4.33 6.59
C ILE A 175 19.43 -5.31 6.99
N GLN A 176 19.80 -6.24 6.09
CA GLN A 176 20.85 -7.21 6.41
C GLN A 176 22.22 -6.55 6.64
N LEU A 177 22.58 -5.55 5.83
CA LEU A 177 23.86 -4.88 5.95
C LEU A 177 23.90 -3.85 7.08
N TYR A 178 22.79 -3.18 7.36
CA TYR A 178 22.67 -2.22 8.45
C TYR A 178 22.89 -2.91 9.80
N GLU A 179 22.39 -4.15 9.91
CA GLU A 179 22.46 -4.96 11.12
C GLU A 179 23.57 -6.03 11.11
N LEU A 180 24.54 -5.93 10.19
CA LEU A 180 25.50 -7.00 9.91
C LEU A 180 26.20 -7.55 11.18
N ASN A 181 26.56 -6.66 12.11
CA ASN A 181 27.29 -7.03 13.35
C ASN A 181 26.39 -7.68 14.42
N HIS A 182 25.08 -7.51 14.33
CA HIS A 182 24.11 -7.97 15.33
C HIS A 182 22.92 -8.72 14.72
N LEU A 183 23.07 -9.23 13.50
CA LEU A 183 21.98 -9.70 12.65
C LEU A 183 21.11 -10.77 13.31
N VAL A 184 21.74 -11.75 13.98
CA VAL A 184 21.02 -12.83 14.68
C VAL A 184 20.16 -12.28 15.81
N LYS A 185 20.74 -11.40 16.65
CA LYS A 185 20.04 -10.76 17.76
C LYS A 185 18.94 -9.83 17.26
N TRP A 186 19.17 -9.15 16.14
CA TRP A 186 18.18 -8.32 15.49
C TRP A 186 16.98 -9.16 15.03
N TRP A 187 17.21 -10.29 14.35
CA TRP A 187 16.13 -11.20 13.94
C TRP A 187 15.38 -11.78 15.12
N GLU A 188 16.07 -12.18 16.19
CA GLU A 188 15.45 -12.65 17.43
C GLU A 188 14.51 -11.60 18.02
N LEU A 189 15.01 -10.36 18.19
CA LEU A 189 14.23 -9.26 18.74
C LEU A 189 13.09 -8.82 17.81
N PHE A 190 13.29 -8.84 16.50
CA PHE A 190 12.25 -8.60 15.50
C PHE A 190 11.13 -9.63 15.58
N LEU A 191 11.47 -10.92 15.58
CA LEU A 191 10.47 -12.00 15.69
C LEU A 191 9.74 -11.94 17.02
N TYR A 192 10.45 -11.70 18.12
CA TYR A 192 9.83 -11.50 19.44
C TYR A 192 8.89 -10.30 19.44
N THR A 193 9.29 -9.17 18.84
CA THR A 193 8.50 -7.94 18.79
C THR A 193 7.21 -8.15 17.99
N VAL A 194 7.31 -8.77 16.82
CA VAL A 194 6.16 -9.01 15.94
C VAL A 194 5.22 -10.06 16.53
N PHE A 195 5.74 -11.22 16.94
CA PHE A 195 4.90 -12.37 17.28
C PHE A 195 4.54 -12.48 18.76
N VAL A 196 5.34 -11.89 19.66
CA VAL A 196 5.12 -11.99 21.11
C VAL A 196 4.67 -10.65 21.69
N LYS A 197 5.47 -9.59 21.53
CA LYS A 197 5.15 -8.26 22.08
C LYS A 197 3.89 -7.68 21.42
N TYR A 198 3.79 -7.76 20.10
CA TYR A 198 2.66 -7.25 19.30
C TYR A 198 1.73 -8.35 18.80
N ILE A 199 1.45 -9.32 19.67
CA ILE A 199 0.63 -10.48 19.34
C ILE A 199 -0.79 -10.09 18.89
N PHE A 200 -1.42 -9.07 19.49
CA PHE A 200 -2.77 -8.66 19.09
C PHE A 200 -2.79 -7.98 17.73
N ILE A 201 -1.79 -7.16 17.40
CA ILE A 201 -1.64 -6.61 16.06
C ILE A 201 -1.45 -7.75 15.05
N THR A 202 -0.57 -8.69 15.32
CA THR A 202 -0.30 -9.82 14.41
C THR A 202 -1.54 -10.69 14.22
N ILE A 203 -2.23 -11.07 15.29
CA ILE A 203 -3.50 -11.80 15.21
C ILE A 203 -4.53 -10.97 14.43
N GLY A 204 -4.64 -9.68 14.70
CA GLY A 204 -5.57 -8.78 14.03
C GLY A 204 -5.33 -8.70 12.52
N ILE A 205 -4.07 -8.54 12.10
CA ILE A 205 -3.64 -8.54 10.70
C ILE A 205 -3.97 -9.89 10.05
N VAL A 206 -3.61 -11.00 10.69
CA VAL A 206 -3.88 -12.35 10.15
C VAL A 206 -5.37 -12.57 10.00
N LEU A 207 -6.17 -12.27 11.02
CA LEU A 207 -7.62 -12.42 10.98
C LEU A 207 -8.23 -11.57 9.88
N PHE A 208 -7.78 -10.32 9.73
CA PHE A 208 -8.29 -9.43 8.70
C PHE A 208 -7.92 -9.96 7.31
N TYR A 209 -6.62 -10.06 7.00
CA TYR A 209 -6.12 -10.46 5.68
C TYR A 209 -6.57 -11.86 5.25
N PHE A 210 -6.51 -12.84 6.16
CA PHE A 210 -6.92 -14.20 5.81
C PHE A 210 -8.43 -14.25 5.50
N THR A 211 -9.23 -13.56 6.32
CA THR A 211 -10.68 -13.59 6.17
C THR A 211 -11.13 -12.81 4.95
N GLY A 212 -10.57 -11.64 4.68
CA GLY A 212 -10.98 -10.91 3.47
C GLY A 212 -10.35 -11.42 2.19
N GLU A 213 -9.19 -12.08 2.22
CA GLU A 213 -8.70 -12.86 1.07
C GLU A 213 -9.59 -14.08 0.79
N LEU A 214 -10.04 -14.79 1.84
CA LEU A 214 -11.03 -15.87 1.72
C LEU A 214 -12.36 -15.35 1.15
N TRP A 215 -12.83 -14.20 1.65
CA TRP A 215 -14.00 -13.53 1.11
C TRP A 215 -13.82 -13.23 -0.36
N ARG A 216 -12.75 -12.52 -0.73
CA ARG A 216 -12.46 -12.09 -2.09
C ARG A 216 -12.36 -13.24 -3.08
N ARG A 217 -11.58 -14.28 -2.77
CA ARG A 217 -11.29 -15.35 -3.73
C ARG A 217 -12.39 -16.39 -3.85
N ARG A 218 -13.08 -16.71 -2.75
CA ARG A 218 -13.98 -17.87 -2.70
C ARG A 218 -15.43 -17.49 -2.46
N LEU A 219 -15.68 -16.68 -1.45
CA LEU A 219 -17.04 -16.48 -0.95
C LEU A 219 -17.78 -15.35 -1.68
N GLN A 220 -17.10 -14.31 -2.14
CA GLN A 220 -17.69 -13.16 -2.82
C GLN A 220 -18.41 -13.55 -4.12
N PHE A 221 -17.98 -14.64 -4.76
CA PHE A 221 -18.56 -15.16 -6.00
C PHE A 221 -19.66 -16.20 -5.76
N GLN A 222 -19.86 -16.61 -4.52
CA GLN A 222 -20.92 -17.53 -4.12
C GLN A 222 -22.11 -16.71 -3.58
N ASN A 223 -23.34 -17.18 -3.77
CA ASN A 223 -24.52 -16.56 -3.17
C ASN A 223 -24.59 -16.88 -1.67
N VAL A 224 -23.65 -16.32 -0.90
CA VAL A 224 -23.49 -16.58 0.52
C VAL A 224 -24.63 -15.96 1.33
N ASN A 225 -25.15 -16.73 2.30
CA ASN A 225 -26.17 -16.28 3.25
C ASN A 225 -25.69 -15.06 4.05
N ASN A 226 -26.62 -14.16 4.40
CA ASN A 226 -26.36 -12.96 5.19
C ASN A 226 -25.72 -13.28 6.54
N LYS A 227 -26.06 -14.40 7.18
CA LYS A 227 -25.43 -14.83 8.44
C LYS A 227 -23.91 -14.97 8.31
N LEU A 228 -23.43 -15.60 7.23
CA LEU A 228 -22.00 -15.78 6.98
C LEU A 228 -21.33 -14.44 6.63
N LYS A 229 -22.03 -13.52 5.95
CA LYS A 229 -21.52 -12.15 5.73
C LYS A 229 -21.29 -11.40 7.04
N TYR A 230 -22.25 -11.48 7.97
CA TYR A 230 -22.10 -10.84 9.29
C TYR A 230 -20.98 -11.46 10.11
N ILE A 231 -20.78 -12.78 10.03
CA ILE A 231 -19.64 -13.45 10.67
C ILE A 231 -18.32 -12.92 10.10
N ILE A 232 -18.20 -12.79 8.78
CA ILE A 232 -16.99 -12.28 8.11
C ILE A 232 -16.71 -10.82 8.50
N ILE A 233 -17.73 -9.97 8.46
CA ILE A 233 -17.65 -8.58 8.93
C ILE A 233 -17.22 -8.54 10.41
N GLY A 234 -17.79 -9.41 11.25
CA GLY A 234 -17.46 -9.49 12.67
C GLY A 234 -16.01 -9.90 12.93
N VAL A 235 -15.50 -10.90 12.19
CA VAL A 235 -14.10 -11.34 12.31
C VAL A 235 -13.13 -10.25 11.85
N MET A 236 -13.45 -9.55 10.75
CA MET A 236 -12.63 -8.44 10.28
C MET A 236 -12.68 -7.23 11.22
N ALA A 237 -13.86 -6.91 11.76
CA ALA A 237 -14.02 -5.84 12.74
C ALA A 237 -13.24 -6.17 14.03
N LEU A 238 -13.29 -7.42 14.49
CA LEU A 238 -12.48 -7.90 15.61
C LEU A 238 -10.99 -7.76 15.29
N GLY A 239 -10.55 -8.17 14.10
CA GLY A 239 -9.16 -8.02 13.69
C GLY A 239 -8.69 -6.56 13.69
N LEU A 240 -9.52 -5.65 13.17
CA LEU A 240 -9.27 -4.22 13.23
C LEU A 240 -9.25 -3.68 14.67
N SER A 241 -10.18 -4.11 15.52
CA SER A 241 -10.22 -3.72 16.93
C SER A 241 -8.98 -4.17 17.69
N LEU A 242 -8.44 -5.36 17.41
CA LEU A 242 -7.18 -5.83 18.00
C LEU A 242 -5.98 -4.99 17.58
N ILE A 243 -5.92 -4.61 16.29
CA ILE A 243 -4.88 -3.70 15.77
C ILE A 243 -4.98 -2.35 16.47
N LEU A 244 -6.19 -1.79 16.59
CA LEU A 244 -6.42 -0.50 17.23
C LEU A 244 -6.12 -0.55 18.74
N PHE A 245 -6.59 -1.58 19.45
CA PHE A 245 -6.40 -1.74 20.89
C PHE A 245 -4.92 -1.68 21.27
N GLN A 246 -4.10 -2.51 20.63
CA GLN A 246 -2.65 -2.51 20.90
C GLN A 246 -1.94 -1.30 20.25
N GLY A 247 -2.55 -0.71 19.22
CA GLY A 247 -2.13 0.54 18.58
C GLY A 247 -2.08 1.75 19.52
N ILE A 248 -2.99 1.81 20.50
CA ILE A 248 -3.17 2.96 21.42
C ILE A 248 -1.99 3.09 22.40
N GLU A 249 -1.36 1.97 22.79
CA GLU A 249 -0.30 1.96 23.81
C GLU A 249 1.07 2.43 23.29
N LEU A 250 1.14 2.84 22.02
CA LEU A 250 2.37 3.06 21.30
C LEU A 250 2.67 4.54 21.12
N TYR A 251 3.10 5.20 22.19
CA TYR A 251 3.63 6.55 22.13
C TYR A 251 5.13 6.57 22.43
N SER A 252 5.92 7.13 21.52
CA SER A 252 7.31 7.54 21.78
C SER A 252 7.66 8.75 20.90
N PRO A 253 8.32 9.78 21.43
CA PRO A 253 8.68 10.98 20.68
C PRO A 253 9.86 10.78 19.71
N MET A 254 9.89 11.64 18.69
CA MET A 254 10.77 11.57 17.52
C MET A 254 12.16 12.18 17.75
N ARG A 255 13.21 11.56 17.18
CA ARG A 255 14.50 12.20 16.85
C ARG A 255 15.09 11.58 15.57
N PRO A 256 14.89 12.18 14.38
CA PRO A 256 15.54 11.69 13.17
C PRO A 256 16.95 12.27 13.03
N ILE A 257 17.97 11.42 12.85
CA ILE A 257 19.29 11.83 12.37
C ILE A 257 19.78 10.82 11.32
N ILE A 258 19.83 11.25 10.06
CA ILE A 258 20.47 10.48 8.98
C ILE A 258 21.94 10.88 8.94
N ASN A 259 22.85 9.93 9.15
CA ASN A 259 24.29 10.16 9.00
C ASN A 259 24.79 9.77 7.60
N PHE A 260 25.97 10.25 7.21
CA PHE A 260 26.56 9.98 5.89
C PHE A 260 26.77 8.48 5.61
N ASN A 261 27.14 7.71 6.64
CA ASN A 261 27.34 6.26 6.51
C ASN A 261 26.04 5.54 6.13
N THR A 262 24.90 5.98 6.70
CA THR A 262 23.58 5.44 6.35
C THR A 262 23.23 5.76 4.91
N LEU A 263 23.55 6.97 4.43
CA LEU A 263 23.33 7.35 3.03
C LEU A 263 24.16 6.47 2.07
N ALA A 264 25.45 6.27 2.36
CA ALA A 264 26.32 5.39 1.58
C ALA A 264 25.76 3.96 1.52
N LEU A 265 25.26 3.45 2.64
CA LEU A 265 24.65 2.13 2.73
C LEU A 265 23.36 2.01 1.91
N ILE A 266 22.52 3.04 1.91
CA ILE A 266 21.31 3.10 1.08
C ILE A 266 21.69 2.98 -0.39
N ILE A 267 22.68 3.76 -0.86
CA ILE A 267 23.14 3.73 -2.26
C ILE A 267 23.68 2.34 -2.62
N LEU A 268 24.53 1.75 -1.78
CA LEU A 268 25.06 0.40 -1.99
C LEU A 268 23.93 -0.63 -2.10
N SER A 269 22.95 -0.56 -1.21
CA SER A 269 21.79 -1.48 -1.19
C SER A 269 20.88 -1.28 -2.41
N MET A 270 20.76 -0.05 -2.91
CA MET A 270 20.06 0.25 -4.15
C MET A 270 20.74 -0.39 -5.36
N LEU A 271 22.07 -0.30 -5.47
CA LEU A 271 22.83 -0.91 -6.56
C LEU A 271 22.74 -2.44 -6.55
N ILE A 272 22.94 -3.06 -5.38
CA ILE A 272 22.83 -4.52 -5.22
C ILE A 272 21.39 -4.97 -5.51
N GLY A 273 20.39 -4.26 -4.96
CA GLY A 273 18.99 -4.61 -5.15
C GLY A 273 18.53 -4.48 -6.60
N LEU A 274 18.99 -3.47 -7.34
CA LEU A 274 18.75 -3.34 -8.77
C LEU A 274 19.34 -4.51 -9.57
N PHE A 275 20.58 -4.92 -9.25
CA PHE A 275 21.21 -6.07 -9.89
C PHE A 275 20.43 -7.36 -9.64
N LEU A 276 20.03 -7.62 -8.38
CA LEU A 276 19.21 -8.79 -8.03
C LEU A 276 17.84 -8.76 -8.70
N ALA A 277 17.19 -7.60 -8.73
CA ALA A 277 15.90 -7.42 -9.40
C ALA A 277 16.00 -7.67 -10.90
N TYR A 278 17.06 -7.19 -11.55
CA TYR A 278 17.30 -7.44 -12.97
C TYR A 278 17.44 -8.94 -13.26
N ILE A 279 18.24 -9.65 -12.46
CA ILE A 279 18.40 -11.11 -12.58
C ILE A 279 17.06 -11.82 -12.37
N HIS A 280 16.34 -11.49 -11.28
CA HIS A 280 15.04 -12.09 -10.98
C HIS A 280 14.08 -11.92 -12.16
N VAL A 281 13.90 -10.67 -12.63
CA VAL A 281 12.94 -10.37 -13.69
C VAL A 281 13.33 -11.07 -14.99
N ARG A 282 14.62 -11.08 -15.33
CA ARG A 282 15.13 -11.75 -16.51
C ARG A 282 14.90 -13.27 -16.47
N LEU A 283 15.18 -13.92 -15.35
CA LEU A 283 14.98 -15.36 -15.19
C LEU A 283 13.50 -15.74 -15.20
N ARG A 284 12.67 -14.99 -14.46
CA ARG A 284 11.25 -15.34 -14.27
C ARG A 284 10.36 -14.97 -15.45
N PHE A 285 10.57 -13.79 -16.03
CA PHE A 285 9.67 -13.24 -17.04
C PHE A 285 10.29 -13.20 -18.45
N LYS A 286 11.56 -13.60 -18.60
CA LYS A 286 12.32 -13.65 -19.87
C LYS A 286 12.48 -12.31 -20.59
N LYS A 287 11.86 -11.24 -20.10
CA LYS A 287 11.92 -9.87 -20.62
C LYS A 287 11.93 -8.89 -19.46
N VAL A 288 12.81 -7.89 -19.56
CA VAL A 288 12.89 -6.78 -18.61
C VAL A 288 12.23 -5.56 -19.25
N THR A 289 11.25 -4.99 -18.56
CA THR A 289 10.54 -3.76 -18.96
C THR A 289 10.48 -2.81 -17.77
N LEU A 290 10.69 -1.52 -18.04
CA LEU A 290 10.51 -0.42 -17.09
C LEU A 290 9.09 0.14 -17.18
#